data_AF-A0A9N9WXB4-F1
#
_entry.id   AF-A0A9N9WXB4-F1
#
_cell.length_a   1.000
_cell.length_b   1.000
_cell.length_c   1.000
_cell.angle_alpha   90.00
_cell.angle_beta   90.00
_cell.angle_gamma   90.00
#
_symmetry.space_group_name_H-M   'P 1'
#
loop_
_entity.id
_entity.type
_entity.pdbx_description
1 polymer ?
#
loop_
_entity_poly.entity_id
_entity_poly.type
_entity_poly.pdbx_seq_one_letter_code
_entity_poly.pdbx_strand_id
1 'polypeptide(L)'
;MWWGNIKGKKRFYDSDLEQVVTTQPHLPKAKLTPFKSLEKSKKFQEAFSRMGESETLSHKTIEDIEEYVCEIYGKRKLSSVNKARFEIFLDCCKPKSNQSIFGGIKNFEASRIPSCKDTLICKIRRENQIAAIWKFAFNEKPNFFNPEGNGWVKEDGEYKIKWFQSEQFPQNLNEVPVAADDSSEVESEDAHSNDDDE
;
A
#
# COMPACT_ATOMS: atom_id res chain seq x y z
N MET A 1 -13.44 63.15 35.34
CA MET A 1 -13.50 61.89 36.11
C MET A 1 -12.29 61.04 35.74
N TRP A 2 -11.47 60.68 36.75
CA TRP A 2 -10.55 59.53 36.88
C TRP A 2 -9.59 59.22 35.71
N TRP A 3 -8.28 59.53 35.73
CA TRP A 3 -7.14 58.96 36.49
C TRP A 3 -7.09 57.41 36.51
N GLY A 4 -6.17 56.81 35.75
CA GLY A 4 -4.94 56.16 36.29
C GLY A 4 -4.96 54.67 35.90
N ASN A 5 -3.88 53.90 35.73
CA ASN A 5 -2.56 54.00 36.34
C ASN A 5 -1.58 53.06 35.60
N ILE A 6 -0.34 53.52 35.41
CA ILE A 6 0.79 52.71 34.94
C ILE A 6 1.37 51.95 36.14
N LYS A 7 1.64 50.65 36.01
CA LYS A 7 2.71 49.97 36.78
C LYS A 7 3.44 48.98 35.90
N GLY A 8 4.68 49.32 35.56
CA GLY A 8 5.67 48.32 35.14
C GLY A 8 6.25 47.59 36.35
N LYS A 9 6.66 46.34 36.15
CA LYS A 9 7.85 45.77 36.80
C LYS A 9 8.41 44.63 35.95
N LYS A 10 9.71 44.76 35.69
CA LYS A 10 10.60 43.83 34.99
C LYS A 10 10.82 42.53 35.78
N ARG A 11 11.14 41.48 35.01
CA ARG A 11 12.24 40.49 35.17
C ARG A 11 11.93 39.07 35.68
N PHE A 12 12.41 38.13 34.85
CA PHE A 12 13.09 36.84 35.09
C PHE A 12 12.29 35.53 35.00
N TYR A 13 12.83 34.65 34.14
CA TYR A 13 12.71 33.17 34.01
C TYR A 13 12.09 32.46 35.23
N ASP A 14 11.26 31.44 35.07
CA ASP A 14 11.55 30.13 34.45
C ASP A 14 10.26 29.28 34.38
N SER A 15 10.34 28.15 33.68
CA SER A 15 9.39 27.03 33.56
C SER A 15 8.12 27.30 32.75
N ASP A 16 8.16 26.95 31.47
CA ASP A 16 7.22 25.98 30.90
C ASP A 16 7.67 25.60 29.48
N LEU A 17 8.52 24.58 29.44
CA LEU A 17 8.96 23.83 28.25
C LEU A 17 7.82 22.97 27.64
N GLU A 18 6.54 23.30 27.86
CA GLU A 18 5.40 22.46 27.48
C GLU A 18 4.52 23.00 26.34
N GLN A 19 4.97 24.00 25.58
CA GLN A 19 4.19 24.47 24.42
C GLN A 19 4.99 24.52 23.13
N VAL A 20 5.64 23.40 22.78
CA VAL A 20 6.07 23.18 21.40
C VAL A 20 4.95 22.48 20.63
N VAL A 21 4.04 23.31 20.10
CA VAL A 21 3.41 23.16 18.77
C VAL A 21 2.63 21.85 18.53
N THR A 22 1.38 21.79 19.01
CA THR A 22 0.34 20.91 18.45
C THR A 22 -0.58 21.69 17.50
N THR A 23 -0.03 22.25 16.43
CA THR A 23 -0.83 22.68 15.28
C THR A 23 -0.55 21.75 14.12
N GLN A 24 -1.12 20.54 14.16
CA GLN A 24 -1.19 19.74 12.94
C GLN A 24 -2.12 20.46 11.94
N PRO A 25 -1.62 20.88 10.76
CA PRO A 25 -2.49 21.41 9.72
C PRO A 25 -3.50 20.31 9.35
N HIS A 26 -4.76 20.68 9.11
CA HIS A 26 -5.84 19.75 8.80
C HIS A 26 -5.43 18.78 7.68
N LEU A 27 -5.03 17.56 8.06
CA LEU A 27 -4.69 16.51 7.11
C LEU A 27 -5.96 16.18 6.31
N PRO A 28 -5.89 16.13 4.97
CA PRO A 28 -7.00 15.68 4.14
C PRO A 28 -7.52 14.33 4.64
N LYS A 29 -8.85 14.12 4.63
CA LYS A 29 -9.49 12.89 5.16
C LYS A 29 -8.81 11.59 4.64
N ALA A 30 -8.36 11.58 3.40
CA ALA A 30 -7.64 10.47 2.79
C ALA A 30 -6.27 10.16 3.42
N LYS A 31 -5.58 11.16 3.98
CA LYS A 31 -4.28 11.02 4.66
C LYS A 31 -4.43 10.77 6.17
N LEU A 32 -5.57 11.14 6.75
CA LEU A 32 -5.83 10.97 8.17
C LEU A 32 -5.96 9.49 8.56
N THR A 33 -6.60 8.67 7.73
CA THR A 33 -6.79 7.23 8.02
C THR A 33 -5.47 6.46 8.04
N PRO A 34 -4.59 6.57 7.02
CA PRO A 34 -3.26 5.96 7.06
C PRO A 34 -2.43 6.39 8.27
N PHE A 35 -2.47 7.69 8.59
CA PHE A 35 -1.71 8.24 9.71
C PHE A 35 -2.21 7.68 11.05
N LYS A 36 -3.53 7.66 11.27
CA LYS A 36 -4.14 7.08 12.49
C LYS A 36 -3.87 5.58 12.64
N SER A 37 -3.78 4.84 11.53
CA SER A 37 -3.39 3.42 11.55
C SER A 37 -1.94 3.27 12.02
N LEU A 38 -1.03 4.10 11.49
CA LEU A 38 0.38 4.12 11.89
C LEU A 38 0.56 4.50 13.37
N GLU A 39 -0.12 5.55 13.85
CA GLU A 39 -0.03 6.00 15.26
C GLU A 39 -0.44 4.93 16.29
N LYS A 40 -1.32 4.00 15.92
CA LYS A 40 -1.83 2.97 16.84
C LYS A 40 -0.94 1.72 16.91
N SER A 41 -0.03 1.54 15.95
CA SER A 41 0.75 0.32 15.80
C SER A 41 2.23 0.59 15.98
N LYS A 42 2.78 0.19 17.14
CA LYS A 42 4.23 0.22 17.39
C LYS A 42 5.00 -0.57 16.33
N LYS A 43 4.47 -1.71 15.91
CA LYS A 43 5.03 -2.55 14.84
C LYS A 43 5.26 -1.73 13.57
N PHE A 44 4.26 -0.99 13.10
CA PHE A 44 4.40 -0.18 11.90
C PHE A 44 5.34 1.01 12.12
N GLN A 45 5.25 1.67 13.29
CA GLN A 45 6.18 2.76 13.63
C GLN A 45 7.63 2.32 13.58
N GLU A 46 7.95 1.17 14.17
CA GLU A 46 9.29 0.60 14.13
C GLU A 46 9.71 0.18 12.72
N ALA A 47 8.79 -0.32 11.90
CA ALA A 47 9.09 -0.66 10.51
C ALA A 47 9.50 0.60 9.72
N PHE A 48 8.73 1.69 9.84
CA PHE A 48 9.04 2.96 9.19
C PHE A 48 10.24 3.69 9.78
N SER A 49 10.51 3.57 11.10
CA SER A 49 11.66 4.23 11.72
C SER A 49 13.01 3.70 11.24
N ARG A 50 13.04 2.42 10.83
CA ARG A 50 14.23 1.76 10.26
C ARG A 50 14.55 2.22 8.83
N MET A 51 13.62 2.90 8.16
CA MET A 51 13.87 3.41 6.81
C MET A 51 14.98 4.46 6.82
N GLY A 52 15.83 4.40 5.81
CA GLY A 52 16.96 5.29 5.62
C GLY A 52 18.21 4.94 6.45
N GLU A 53 18.19 3.87 7.25
CA GLU A 53 19.36 3.43 8.05
C GLU A 53 20.38 2.68 7.21
N SER A 54 19.90 1.82 6.31
CA SER A 54 20.70 0.98 5.42
C SER A 54 20.08 0.93 4.03
N GLU A 55 20.92 0.70 3.01
CA GLU A 55 20.46 0.62 1.63
C GLU A 55 19.45 -0.53 1.43
N THR A 56 19.78 -1.68 2.01
CA THR A 56 18.90 -2.85 2.02
C THR A 56 18.07 -2.88 3.30
N LEU A 57 16.76 -3.06 3.17
CA LEU A 57 15.86 -3.31 4.29
C LEU A 57 15.76 -4.81 4.58
N SER A 58 15.54 -5.15 5.85
CA SER A 58 15.28 -6.54 6.24
C SER A 58 13.96 -7.05 5.64
N HIS A 59 13.88 -8.35 5.37
CA HIS A 59 12.63 -8.99 4.93
C HIS A 59 11.47 -8.69 5.88
N LYS A 60 11.74 -8.73 7.19
CA LYS A 60 10.73 -8.45 8.21
C LYS A 60 10.19 -7.02 8.11
N THR A 61 11.05 -6.03 7.89
CA THR A 61 10.63 -4.63 7.69
C THR A 61 9.74 -4.48 6.46
N ILE A 62 10.08 -5.17 5.36
CA ILE A 62 9.28 -5.15 4.13
C ILE A 62 7.91 -5.79 4.36
N GLU A 63 7.85 -6.93 5.06
CA GLU A 63 6.59 -7.60 5.41
C GLU A 63 5.70 -6.74 6.30
N ASP A 64 6.28 -6.06 7.30
CA ASP A 64 5.53 -5.18 8.19
C ASP A 64 4.97 -3.96 7.44
N ILE A 65 5.71 -3.42 6.46
CA ILE A 65 5.21 -2.37 5.56
C ILE A 65 4.13 -2.91 4.61
N GLU A 66 4.28 -4.14 4.07
CA GLU A 66 3.28 -4.79 3.22
C GLU A 66 1.94 -4.98 3.96
N GLU A 67 2.00 -5.40 5.22
CA GLU A 67 0.85 -5.51 6.11
C GLU A 67 0.20 -4.15 6.40
N TYR A 68 1.00 -3.11 6.66
CA TYR A 68 0.48 -1.75 6.82
C TYR A 68 -0.28 -1.27 5.57
N VAL A 69 0.23 -1.55 4.37
CA VAL A 69 -0.48 -1.25 3.13
C VAL A 69 -1.80 -2.01 3.06
N CYS A 70 -1.84 -3.28 3.43
CA CYS A 70 -3.11 -4.03 3.48
C CYS A 70 -4.11 -3.38 4.45
N GLU A 71 -3.65 -2.91 5.61
CA GLU A 71 -4.50 -2.21 6.59
C GLU A 71 -5.08 -0.89 6.07
N ILE A 72 -4.28 -0.06 5.40
CA ILE A 72 -4.75 1.21 4.80
C ILE A 72 -5.86 0.97 3.79
N TYR A 73 -5.79 -0.14 3.07
CA TYR A 73 -6.80 -0.57 2.10
C TYR A 73 -7.94 -1.38 2.72
N GLY A 74 -8.06 -1.38 4.05
CA GLY A 74 -9.16 -2.00 4.79
C GLY A 74 -9.03 -3.50 5.03
N LYS A 75 -7.94 -4.13 4.61
CA LYS A 75 -7.69 -5.57 4.72
C LYS A 75 -6.78 -5.93 5.89
N ARG A 76 -7.21 -5.56 7.11
CA ARG A 76 -6.48 -5.71 8.39
C ARG A 76 -6.01 -7.12 8.76
N LYS A 77 -6.59 -8.16 8.16
CA LYS A 77 -6.23 -9.57 8.45
C LYS A 77 -5.22 -10.14 7.45
N LEU A 78 -4.85 -9.36 6.44
CA LEU A 78 -3.93 -9.78 5.38
C LEU A 78 -2.59 -9.11 5.57
N SER A 79 -1.54 -9.87 5.31
CA SER A 79 -0.15 -9.40 5.26
C SER A 79 0.43 -9.41 3.84
N SER A 80 -0.38 -9.79 2.83
CA SER A 80 0.06 -9.82 1.43
C SER A 80 -0.79 -8.90 0.57
N VAL A 81 -0.14 -7.95 -0.11
CA VAL A 81 -0.87 -7.01 -0.99
C VAL A 81 -1.47 -7.72 -2.19
N ASN A 82 -0.86 -8.76 -2.72
CA ASN A 82 -1.44 -9.53 -3.83
C ASN A 82 -2.75 -10.23 -3.40
N LYS A 83 -2.80 -10.79 -2.18
CA LYS A 83 -4.03 -11.34 -1.62
C LYS A 83 -5.07 -10.24 -1.39
N ALA A 84 -4.67 -9.09 -0.84
CA ALA A 84 -5.56 -7.95 -0.65
C ALA A 84 -6.14 -7.44 -1.97
N ARG A 85 -5.32 -7.35 -3.03
CA ARG A 85 -5.77 -6.98 -4.38
C ARG A 85 -6.84 -7.92 -4.89
N PHE A 86 -6.61 -9.23 -4.76
CA PHE A 86 -7.56 -10.23 -5.20
C PHE A 86 -8.88 -10.14 -4.43
N GLU A 87 -8.85 -10.02 -3.10
CA GLU A 87 -10.07 -9.84 -2.33
C GLU A 87 -10.82 -8.55 -2.67
N ILE A 88 -10.13 -7.42 -2.81
CA ILE A 88 -10.78 -6.15 -3.20
C ILE A 88 -11.40 -6.28 -4.59
N PHE A 89 -10.75 -7.00 -5.51
CA PHE A 89 -11.30 -7.30 -6.83
C PHE A 89 -12.59 -8.13 -6.72
N LEU A 90 -12.60 -9.20 -5.90
CA LEU A 90 -13.80 -10.02 -5.68
C LEU A 90 -14.94 -9.21 -5.05
N ASP A 91 -14.63 -8.37 -4.05
CA ASP A 91 -15.60 -7.49 -3.38
C ASP A 91 -16.25 -6.50 -4.38
N CYS A 92 -15.48 -6.04 -5.37
CA CYS A 92 -15.98 -5.14 -6.43
C CYS A 92 -16.79 -5.88 -7.49
N CYS A 93 -16.36 -7.07 -7.90
CA CYS A 93 -16.97 -7.78 -9.02
C CYS A 93 -18.23 -8.55 -8.62
N LYS A 94 -18.38 -8.95 -7.34
CA LYS A 94 -19.53 -9.71 -6.81
C LYS A 94 -20.03 -10.79 -7.79
N PRO A 95 -19.18 -11.72 -8.23
CA PRO A 95 -19.56 -12.69 -9.25
C PRO A 95 -20.79 -13.48 -8.76
N LYS A 96 -21.89 -13.38 -9.50
CA LYS A 96 -23.06 -14.25 -9.31
C LYS A 96 -22.76 -15.57 -10.01
N SER A 97 -23.12 -16.71 -9.40
CA SER A 97 -22.71 -18.04 -9.89
C SER A 97 -23.12 -18.34 -11.34
N ASN A 98 -24.07 -17.59 -11.92
CA ASN A 98 -24.64 -17.85 -13.25
C ASN A 98 -24.46 -16.68 -14.24
N GLN A 99 -23.55 -15.73 -14.00
CA GLN A 99 -23.20 -14.67 -14.97
C GLN A 99 -21.71 -14.67 -15.27
N SER A 100 -21.32 -14.23 -16.47
CA SER A 100 -19.90 -14.05 -16.80
C SER A 100 -19.23 -13.17 -15.74
N ILE A 101 -18.01 -13.54 -15.33
CA ILE A 101 -17.24 -12.86 -14.27
C ILE A 101 -17.16 -11.34 -14.52
N PHE A 102 -17.18 -10.93 -15.79
CA PHE A 102 -17.12 -9.54 -16.23
C PHE A 102 -18.49 -8.88 -16.49
N GLY A 103 -19.58 -9.64 -16.59
CA GLY A 103 -20.91 -9.12 -16.93
C GLY A 103 -21.58 -8.30 -15.82
N GLY A 104 -21.12 -8.46 -14.57
CA GLY A 104 -21.66 -7.76 -13.38
C GLY A 104 -20.84 -6.56 -12.89
N ILE A 105 -19.70 -6.26 -13.51
CA ILE A 105 -18.77 -5.24 -13.01
C ILE A 105 -19.33 -3.84 -13.31
N LYS A 106 -20.00 -3.24 -12.33
CA LYS A 106 -20.38 -1.82 -12.38
C LYS A 106 -19.46 -1.01 -11.47
N ASN A 107 -18.79 -0.01 -12.04
CA ASN A 107 -17.96 0.97 -11.31
C ASN A 107 -16.73 0.40 -10.60
N PHE A 108 -15.96 -0.46 -11.28
CA PHE A 108 -14.64 -0.85 -10.80
C PHE A 108 -13.69 0.36 -10.77
N GLU A 109 -13.36 0.81 -9.57
CA GLU A 109 -12.45 1.93 -9.38
C GLU A 109 -11.06 1.39 -9.03
N ALA A 110 -10.17 1.33 -10.03
CA ALA A 110 -8.82 0.77 -9.87
C ALA A 110 -7.99 1.48 -8.78
N SER A 111 -8.32 2.73 -8.45
CA SER A 111 -7.70 3.52 -7.36
C SER A 111 -7.88 2.87 -5.98
N ARG A 112 -8.89 2.02 -5.80
CA ARG A 112 -9.21 1.34 -4.54
C ARG A 112 -8.37 0.10 -4.28
N ILE A 113 -7.51 -0.27 -5.22
CA ILE A 113 -6.70 -1.48 -5.14
C ILE A 113 -5.25 -1.07 -4.81
N PRO A 114 -4.60 -1.71 -3.83
CA PRO A 114 -3.20 -1.43 -3.55
C PRO A 114 -2.33 -1.87 -4.72
N SER A 115 -1.14 -1.29 -4.90
CA SER A 115 -0.18 -1.78 -5.89
C SER A 115 0.15 -3.26 -5.69
N CYS A 116 0.55 -3.97 -6.74
CA CYS A 116 1.06 -5.34 -6.60
C CYS A 116 2.39 -5.35 -5.82
N LYS A 117 2.78 -6.55 -5.37
CA LYS A 117 3.99 -6.74 -4.53
C LYS A 117 5.24 -6.16 -5.16
N ASP A 118 5.50 -6.39 -6.43
CA ASP A 118 6.72 -5.92 -7.09
C ASP A 118 6.77 -4.39 -7.20
N THR A 119 5.63 -3.75 -7.50
CA THR A 119 5.53 -2.28 -7.48
C THR A 119 5.70 -1.74 -6.07
N LEU A 120 5.14 -2.42 -5.07
CA LEU A 120 5.33 -2.04 -3.67
C LEU A 120 6.81 -2.13 -3.27
N ILE A 121 7.51 -3.19 -3.65
CA ILE A 121 8.95 -3.33 -3.37
C ILE A 121 9.75 -2.19 -4.01
N CYS A 122 9.47 -1.86 -5.28
CA CYS A 122 10.13 -0.75 -5.96
C CYS A 122 9.86 0.59 -5.26
N LYS A 123 8.62 0.80 -4.79
CA LYS A 123 8.26 1.98 -4.00
C LYS A 123 9.00 2.00 -2.67
N ILE A 124 9.00 0.91 -1.91
CA ILE A 124 9.69 0.81 -0.61
C ILE A 124 11.17 1.18 -0.75
N ARG A 125 11.85 0.66 -1.78
CA ARG A 125 13.28 0.99 -2.04
C ARG A 125 13.48 2.48 -2.31
N ARG A 126 12.61 3.09 -3.11
CA ARG A 126 12.66 4.52 -3.40
C ARG A 126 12.41 5.37 -2.16
N GLU A 127 11.39 5.04 -1.39
CA GLU A 127 11.10 5.73 -0.13
C GLU A 127 12.22 5.53 0.91
N ASN A 128 12.88 4.36 0.93
CA ASN A 128 14.03 4.09 1.79
C ASN A 128 15.21 5.01 1.46
N GLN A 129 15.48 5.20 0.16
CA GLN A 129 16.50 6.14 -0.29
C GLN A 129 16.15 7.58 0.07
N ILE A 130 14.90 8.01 -0.18
CA ILE A 130 14.44 9.35 0.19
C ILE A 130 14.57 9.56 1.70
N ALA A 131 14.19 8.57 2.50
CA ALA A 131 14.35 8.61 3.96
C ALA A 131 15.82 8.76 4.38
N ALA A 132 16.77 8.09 3.71
CA ALA A 132 18.20 8.27 3.97
C ALA A 132 18.66 9.71 3.71
N ILE A 133 18.22 10.31 2.59
CA ILE A 133 18.55 11.71 2.25
C ILE A 133 18.10 12.64 3.37
N TRP A 134 16.84 12.51 3.82
CA TRP A 134 16.32 13.34 4.91
C TRP A 134 17.01 13.07 6.25
N LYS A 135 17.28 11.79 6.55
CA LYS A 135 17.93 11.37 7.79
C LYS A 135 19.34 11.89 7.91
N PHE A 136 20.08 12.04 6.81
CA PHE A 136 21.45 12.53 6.80
C PHE A 136 21.58 13.98 6.31
N ALA A 137 20.48 14.71 6.07
CA ALA A 137 20.48 16.07 5.51
C ALA A 137 21.24 17.10 6.36
N PHE A 138 21.47 16.81 7.65
CA PHE A 138 22.23 17.68 8.55
C PHE A 138 23.75 17.50 8.44
N ASN A 139 24.22 16.44 7.78
CA ASN A 139 25.65 16.21 7.57
C ASN A 139 26.16 17.10 6.43
N GLU A 140 27.33 17.70 6.60
CA GLU A 140 27.98 18.51 5.55
C GLU A 140 28.22 17.71 4.27
N LYS A 141 28.51 16.41 4.41
CA LYS A 141 28.65 15.44 3.32
C LYS A 141 27.69 14.28 3.56
N PRO A 142 26.41 14.41 3.19
CA PRO A 142 25.43 13.37 3.44
C PRO A 142 25.79 12.13 2.62
N ASN A 143 25.87 10.99 3.29
CA ASN A 143 25.99 9.70 2.62
C ASN A 143 24.57 9.15 2.38
N PHE A 144 24.16 9.05 1.12
CA PHE A 144 22.87 8.50 0.73
C PHE A 144 23.06 7.45 -0.37
N PHE A 145 22.09 6.55 -0.48
CA PHE A 145 22.18 5.42 -1.41
C PHE A 145 22.08 5.89 -2.86
N ASN A 146 22.73 5.18 -3.77
CA ASN A 146 22.65 5.47 -5.20
C ASN A 146 21.19 5.30 -5.70
N PRO A 147 20.62 6.21 -6.51
CA PRO A 147 19.27 6.01 -7.06
C PRO A 147 19.11 4.71 -7.86
N GLU A 148 20.11 4.35 -8.67
CA GLU A 148 20.04 3.15 -9.51
C GLU A 148 19.94 1.89 -8.63
N GLY A 149 18.92 1.06 -8.87
CA GLY A 149 18.65 -0.13 -8.07
C GLY A 149 17.76 0.11 -6.84
N ASN A 150 17.62 1.36 -6.39
CA ASN A 150 16.75 1.78 -5.29
C ASN A 150 15.40 2.33 -5.78
N GLY A 151 14.81 1.69 -6.81
CA GLY A 151 13.53 2.10 -7.38
C GLY A 151 13.62 3.19 -8.45
N TRP A 152 14.84 3.48 -8.93
CA TRP A 152 15.13 4.32 -10.08
C TRP A 152 15.95 3.58 -11.14
N VAL A 153 15.82 4.03 -12.38
CA VAL A 153 16.67 3.66 -13.51
C VAL A 153 17.22 4.93 -14.15
N LYS A 154 18.43 4.85 -14.72
CA LYS A 154 19.02 5.96 -15.45
C LYS A 154 18.83 5.74 -16.94
N GLU A 155 18.09 6.63 -17.59
CA GLU A 155 17.80 6.60 -19.02
C GLU A 155 18.10 7.98 -19.60
N ASP A 156 18.89 8.04 -20.67
CA ASP A 156 19.27 9.31 -21.34
C ASP A 156 19.91 10.36 -20.41
N GLY A 157 20.60 9.90 -19.37
CA GLY A 157 21.23 10.77 -18.36
C GLY A 157 20.27 11.24 -17.25
N GLU A 158 18.99 10.91 -17.33
CA GLU A 158 17.96 11.28 -16.34
C GLU A 158 17.53 10.09 -15.49
N TYR A 159 17.15 10.36 -14.23
CA TYR A 159 16.57 9.33 -13.36
C TYR A 159 15.07 9.23 -13.58
N LYS A 160 14.61 8.05 -14.00
CA LYS A 160 13.19 7.71 -14.12
C LYS A 160 12.78 6.70 -13.05
N ILE A 161 11.52 6.77 -12.66
CA ILE A 161 10.96 5.84 -11.67
C ILE A 161 10.91 4.44 -12.27
N LYS A 162 11.53 3.48 -11.56
CA LYS A 162 11.30 2.06 -11.81
C LYS A 162 10.01 1.64 -11.12
N TRP A 163 8.96 1.39 -11.89
CA TRP A 163 7.63 1.04 -11.36
C TRP A 163 7.50 -0.42 -10.96
N PHE A 164 8.25 -1.31 -11.62
CA PHE A 164 8.06 -2.75 -11.53
C PHE A 164 9.40 -3.45 -11.82
N GLN A 165 9.63 -4.61 -11.20
CA GLN A 165 10.88 -5.36 -11.32
C GLN A 165 10.81 -6.51 -12.32
N SER A 166 9.64 -7.16 -12.41
CA SER A 166 9.43 -8.35 -13.24
C SER A 166 8.94 -7.97 -14.64
N GLU A 167 8.66 -8.97 -15.47
CA GLU A 167 8.04 -8.74 -16.77
C GLU A 167 6.57 -8.34 -16.59
N GLN A 168 6.14 -7.27 -17.25
CA GLN A 168 4.76 -6.76 -17.12
C GLN A 168 3.75 -7.63 -17.87
N PHE A 169 4.22 -8.37 -18.86
CA PHE A 169 3.42 -9.25 -19.70
C PHE A 169 4.14 -10.60 -19.80
N PRO A 170 3.40 -11.72 -19.83
CA PRO A 170 3.99 -13.00 -20.21
C PRO A 170 4.62 -12.87 -21.59
N GLN A 171 5.78 -13.49 -21.81
CA GLN A 171 6.45 -13.39 -23.09
C GLN A 171 5.67 -14.12 -24.19
N ASN A 172 4.90 -15.14 -23.81
CA ASN A 172 4.10 -15.94 -24.72
C ASN A 172 2.66 -16.06 -24.23
N LEU A 173 1.70 -16.05 -25.17
CA LEU A 173 0.27 -16.20 -24.87
C LEU A 173 -0.06 -17.53 -24.17
N ASN A 174 0.73 -18.58 -24.43
CA ASN A 174 0.58 -19.91 -23.82
C ASN A 174 0.87 -19.94 -22.31
N GLU A 175 1.52 -18.90 -21.77
CA GLU A 175 1.80 -18.76 -20.34
C GLU A 175 0.60 -18.19 -19.57
N VAL A 176 -0.43 -17.70 -20.27
CA VAL A 176 -1.69 -17.28 -19.66
C VAL A 176 -2.51 -18.53 -19.35
N PRO A 177 -2.80 -18.87 -18.08
CA PRO A 177 -3.61 -20.03 -17.75
C PRO A 177 -5.02 -19.81 -18.30
N VAL A 178 -5.38 -20.54 -19.37
CA VAL A 178 -6.76 -20.65 -19.82
C VAL A 178 -7.42 -21.64 -18.86
N ALA A 179 -8.47 -21.21 -18.16
CA ALA A 179 -9.25 -22.12 -17.34
C ALA A 179 -9.73 -23.27 -18.24
N ALA A 180 -9.42 -24.51 -17.87
CA ALA A 180 -9.98 -25.67 -18.55
C ALA A 180 -11.51 -25.59 -18.41
N ASP A 181 -12.20 -25.48 -19.54
CA ASP A 181 -13.65 -25.63 -19.60
C ASP A 181 -13.94 -27.08 -19.22
N ASP A 182 -14.34 -27.31 -17.97
CA ASP A 182 -14.85 -28.60 -17.53
C ASP A 182 -16.34 -28.67 -17.93
N SER A 183 -16.57 -28.71 -19.24
CA SER A 183 -17.86 -29.10 -19.81
C SER A 183 -17.94 -30.63 -19.75
N SER A 184 -18.15 -31.18 -18.56
CA SER A 184 -18.65 -32.54 -18.43
C SER A 184 -20.12 -32.53 -18.88
N GLU A 185 -20.33 -32.92 -20.14
CA GLU A 185 -21.64 -33.35 -20.64
C GLU A 185 -22.13 -34.48 -19.74
N VAL A 186 -23.14 -34.19 -18.91
CA VAL A 186 -23.91 -35.23 -18.25
C VAL A 186 -24.83 -35.86 -19.29
N GLU A 187 -24.41 -36.99 -19.85
CA GLU A 187 -25.31 -37.90 -20.57
C GLU A 187 -26.45 -38.29 -19.62
N SER A 188 -27.68 -37.97 -20.03
CA SER A 188 -28.90 -38.42 -19.37
C SER A 188 -29.22 -39.82 -19.90
N GLU A 189 -29.05 -40.83 -19.07
CA GLU A 189 -29.61 -42.16 -19.34
C GLU A 189 -31.12 -42.12 -19.08
N ASP A 190 -31.89 -41.87 -20.15
CA ASP A 190 -33.33 -42.15 -20.19
C ASP A 190 -33.56 -43.67 -20.16
N ALA A 191 -33.81 -44.21 -18.97
CA ALA A 191 -34.32 -45.56 -18.81
C ALA A 191 -35.83 -45.58 -19.09
N HIS A 192 -36.20 -45.80 -20.36
CA HIS A 192 -37.53 -46.26 -20.74
C HIS A 192 -37.76 -47.69 -20.21
N SER A 193 -38.56 -47.84 -19.14
CA SER A 193 -39.19 -49.13 -18.84
C SER A 193 -40.49 -49.22 -19.63
N ASN A 194 -40.48 -49.99 -20.72
CA ASN A 194 -41.69 -50.57 -21.27
C ASN A 194 -42.01 -51.81 -20.43
N ASP A 195 -43.08 -51.75 -19.64
CA ASP A 195 -43.79 -52.95 -19.15
C ASP A 195 -45.14 -52.98 -19.86
N ASP A 196 -45.22 -53.78 -20.92
CA ASP A 196 -46.45 -54.30 -21.50
C ASP A 196 -46.52 -55.83 -21.22
N ASP A 197 -47.76 -56.31 -21.07
CA ASP A 197 -48.27 -57.69 -20.98
C ASP A 197 -48.20 -58.34 -19.57
N GLU A 198 -49.31 -58.66 -18.88
CA GLU A 198 -50.51 -59.45 -19.27
C GLU A 198 -51.76 -59.11 -18.43
#